data_AF-A0A7S1D1H6-F1
#
_entry.id   AF-A0A7S1D1H6-F1
#
_cell.length_a   1.000
_cell.length_b   1.000
_cell.length_c   1.000
_cell.angle_alpha   90.00
_cell.angle_beta   90.00
_cell.angle_gamma   90.00
#
_symmetry.space_group_name_H-M   'P 1'
#
loop_
_entity.id
_entity.type
_entity.pdbx_description
1 polymer ?
#
loop_
_entity_poly.entity_id
_entity_poly.type
_entity_poly.pdbx_seq_one_letter_code
_entity_poly.pdbx_strand_id
1 'polypeptide(L)'
;PEQVEAEVRNLLQEDEGQYFDYYEQQALLSSSSSQATLWNELISKPRLRLLLVSSIVLQVSQQLGGINAVFYYSTVFFEGVLPNPLVGTTIVGAVAVISTTVAMFIMDYVGRKPLILWSSGVMCLCCLVMTLALLRYIDSMYSLVAMTVFVIFFQIGLGPIPWLIVPEMFEIRNLAIAMAVRSQVTGRGTTTRRTSVEGWSSPPSTTMV
;
A
#
# COMPACT_ATOMS: atom_id res chain seq x y z
N PRO A 1 0.99 -62.17 0.97
CA PRO A 1 0.00 -61.39 1.77
C PRO A 1 0.47 -59.94 1.95
N GLU A 2 1.70 -59.73 2.44
CA GLU A 2 2.28 -58.37 2.59
C GLU A 2 2.38 -57.56 1.29
N GLN A 3 2.73 -58.20 0.16
CA GLN A 3 2.83 -57.49 -1.13
C GLN A 3 1.48 -56.97 -1.63
N VAL A 4 0.41 -57.72 -1.40
CA VAL A 4 -0.96 -57.34 -1.79
C VAL A 4 -1.47 -56.20 -0.90
N GLU A 5 -1.14 -56.23 0.39
CA GLU A 5 -1.50 -55.13 1.31
C GLU A 5 -0.75 -53.84 1.00
N ALA A 6 0.53 -53.93 0.59
CA ALA A 6 1.30 -52.77 0.14
C ALA A 6 0.74 -52.18 -1.16
N GLU A 7 0.34 -53.02 -2.12
CA GLU A 7 -0.27 -52.58 -3.37
C GLU A 7 -1.65 -51.95 -3.15
N VAL A 8 -2.50 -52.56 -2.32
CA VAL A 8 -3.80 -51.98 -1.94
C VAL A 8 -3.63 -50.65 -1.21
N ARG A 9 -2.64 -50.51 -0.32
CA ARG A 9 -2.33 -49.24 0.35
C ARG A 9 -1.88 -48.16 -0.63
N ASN A 10 -1.06 -48.50 -1.63
CA ASN A 10 -0.62 -47.56 -2.65
C ASN A 10 -1.79 -47.10 -3.53
N LEU A 11 -2.68 -48.00 -3.94
CA LEU A 11 -3.87 -47.66 -4.72
C LEU A 11 -4.83 -46.76 -3.94
N LEU A 12 -5.00 -46.98 -2.64
CA LEU A 12 -5.81 -46.11 -1.78
C LEU A 12 -5.17 -44.72 -1.62
N GLN A 13 -3.84 -44.63 -1.55
CA GLN A 13 -3.12 -43.35 -1.48
C GLN A 13 -3.18 -42.58 -2.81
N GLU A 14 -3.10 -43.27 -3.95
CA GLU A 14 -3.27 -42.66 -5.27
C GLU A 14 -4.70 -42.12 -5.44
N ASP A 15 -5.71 -42.87 -5.02
CA ASP A 15 -7.11 -42.46 -5.11
C ASP A 15 -7.38 -41.25 -4.19
N GLU A 16 -6.94 -41.27 -2.92
CA GLU A 16 -7.04 -40.11 -2.01
C GLU A 16 -6.32 -38.87 -2.54
N GLY A 17 -5.12 -39.03 -3.12
CA GLY A 17 -4.38 -37.94 -3.74
C GLY A 17 -5.12 -37.34 -4.93
N GLN A 18 -5.72 -38.19 -5.77
CA GLN A 18 -6.51 -37.76 -6.92
C GLN A 18 -7.80 -37.03 -6.52
N TYR A 19 -8.48 -37.47 -5.45
CA TYR A 19 -9.62 -36.73 -4.89
C TYR A 19 -9.19 -35.38 -4.34
N PHE A 20 -8.05 -35.31 -3.63
CA PHE A 20 -7.53 -34.06 -3.08
C PHE A 20 -7.22 -33.04 -4.19
N ASP A 21 -6.51 -33.45 -5.24
CA ASP A 21 -6.21 -32.62 -6.41
C ASP A 21 -7.48 -32.12 -7.12
N TYR A 22 -8.51 -32.97 -7.21
CA TYR A 22 -9.80 -32.59 -7.80
C TYR A 22 -10.49 -31.47 -7.00
N TYR A 23 -10.51 -31.55 -5.67
CA TYR A 23 -11.08 -30.51 -4.82
C TYR A 23 -10.26 -29.22 -4.85
N GLU A 24 -8.92 -29.30 -4.90
CA GLU A 24 -8.06 -28.13 -5.04
C GLU A 24 -8.33 -27.41 -6.37
N GLN A 25 -8.40 -28.15 -7.48
CA GLN A 25 -8.70 -27.58 -8.78
C GLN A 25 -10.09 -26.92 -8.82
N GLN A 26 -11.09 -27.52 -8.17
CA GLN A 26 -12.44 -26.95 -8.08
C GLN A 26 -12.49 -25.70 -7.18
N ALA A 27 -11.70 -25.64 -6.10
CA ALA A 27 -11.52 -24.45 -5.29
C ALA A 27 -10.83 -23.30 -6.06
N LEU A 28 -9.85 -23.62 -6.90
CA LEU A 28 -9.18 -22.65 -7.78
C LEU A 28 -10.10 -22.12 -8.87
N LEU A 29 -10.91 -22.99 -9.49
CA LEU A 29 -11.88 -22.57 -10.52
C LEU A 29 -13.03 -21.74 -9.92
N SER A 30 -13.53 -22.10 -8.75
CA SER A 30 -14.57 -21.33 -8.04
C SER A 30 -14.06 -19.98 -7.54
N SER A 31 -12.82 -19.90 -7.05
CA SER A 31 -12.20 -18.61 -6.70
C SER A 31 -11.93 -17.74 -7.93
N SER A 32 -11.43 -18.31 -9.03
CA SER A 32 -11.18 -17.58 -10.29
C SER A 32 -12.46 -17.04 -10.93
N SER A 33 -13.50 -17.88 -11.03
CA SER A 33 -14.82 -17.47 -11.54
C SER A 33 -15.52 -16.45 -10.63
N SER A 34 -15.37 -16.59 -9.31
CA SER A 34 -15.84 -15.60 -8.34
C SER A 34 -15.14 -14.26 -8.56
N GLN A 35 -13.81 -14.23 -8.70
CA GLN A 35 -13.07 -13.00 -8.96
C GLN A 35 -13.49 -12.32 -10.27
N ALA A 36 -13.62 -13.07 -11.37
CA ALA A 36 -14.09 -12.50 -12.64
C ALA A 36 -15.49 -11.89 -12.53
N THR A 37 -16.38 -12.53 -11.77
CA THR A 37 -17.73 -12.03 -11.51
C THR A 37 -17.70 -10.73 -10.69
N LEU A 38 -16.85 -10.65 -9.68
CA LEU A 38 -16.66 -9.45 -8.85
C LEU A 38 -16.07 -8.28 -9.66
N TRP A 39 -15.10 -8.54 -10.54
CA TRP A 39 -14.55 -7.54 -11.46
C TRP A 39 -15.60 -6.99 -12.42
N ASN A 40 -16.40 -7.87 -13.02
CA ASN A 40 -17.50 -7.47 -13.88
C ASN A 40 -18.52 -6.64 -13.13
N GLU A 41 -18.83 -6.98 -11.89
CA GLU A 41 -19.76 -6.23 -11.05
C GLU A 41 -19.25 -4.83 -10.69
N LEU A 42 -17.97 -4.74 -10.32
CA LEU A 42 -17.29 -3.48 -10.00
C LEU A 42 -17.31 -2.50 -11.18
N ILE A 43 -17.10 -2.99 -12.40
CA ILE A 43 -17.08 -2.18 -13.62
C ILE A 43 -18.49 -1.86 -14.12
N SER A 44 -19.42 -2.83 -14.01
CA SER A 44 -20.78 -2.69 -14.53
C SER A 44 -21.65 -1.77 -13.68
N LYS A 45 -21.48 -1.78 -12.34
CA LYS A 45 -22.26 -0.93 -11.45
C LYS A 45 -21.66 0.49 -11.41
N PRO A 46 -22.40 1.53 -11.85
CA PRO A 46 -21.86 2.89 -11.98
C PRO A 46 -21.39 3.47 -10.64
N ARG A 47 -22.07 3.14 -9.53
CA ARG A 47 -21.67 3.56 -8.19
C ARG A 47 -20.33 2.94 -7.77
N LEU A 48 -20.16 1.63 -7.95
CA LEU A 48 -18.91 0.93 -7.60
C LEU A 48 -17.75 1.40 -8.48
N ARG A 49 -17.99 1.63 -9.77
CA ARG A 49 -17.00 2.18 -10.68
C ARG A 49 -16.52 3.55 -10.23
N LEU A 50 -17.42 4.43 -9.79
CA LEU A 50 -17.05 5.75 -9.27
C LEU A 50 -16.23 5.65 -7.98
N LEU A 51 -16.58 4.73 -7.08
CA LEU A 51 -15.78 4.46 -5.87
C LEU A 51 -14.38 3.95 -6.22
N LEU A 52 -14.25 3.04 -7.19
CA LEU A 52 -12.95 2.53 -7.66
C LEU A 52 -12.10 3.63 -8.29
N VAL A 53 -12.69 4.40 -9.21
CA VAL A 53 -12.00 5.52 -9.85
C VAL A 53 -11.55 6.54 -8.80
N SER A 54 -12.41 6.90 -7.84
CA SER A 54 -12.03 7.83 -6.77
C SER A 54 -10.87 7.29 -5.91
N SER A 55 -10.84 5.98 -5.64
CA SER A 55 -9.77 5.34 -4.87
C SER A 55 -8.45 5.34 -5.62
N ILE A 56 -8.49 5.08 -6.94
CA ILE A 56 -7.33 5.17 -7.82
C ILE A 56 -6.82 6.61 -7.89
N VAL A 57 -7.72 7.58 -8.12
CA VAL A 57 -7.36 9.01 -8.21
C VAL A 57 -6.73 9.49 -6.91
N LEU A 58 -7.28 9.12 -5.74
CA LEU A 58 -6.69 9.45 -4.44
C LEU A 58 -5.28 8.87 -4.29
N GLN A 59 -5.06 7.62 -4.71
CA GLN A 59 -3.76 6.97 -4.58
C GLN A 59 -2.72 7.55 -5.55
N VAL A 60 -3.14 7.88 -6.77
CA VAL A 60 -2.30 8.58 -7.75
C VAL A 60 -1.96 9.99 -7.24
N SER A 61 -2.93 10.70 -6.65
CA SER A 61 -2.71 12.05 -6.08
C SER A 61 -1.71 12.03 -4.93
N GLN A 62 -1.68 10.96 -4.12
CA GLN A 62 -0.63 10.75 -3.11
C GLN A 62 0.77 10.69 -3.74
N GLN A 63 0.93 9.90 -4.80
CA GLN A 63 2.23 9.68 -5.44
C GLN A 63 2.70 10.90 -6.24
N LEU A 64 1.79 11.49 -7.03
CA LEU A 64 2.05 12.72 -7.78
C LEU A 64 2.18 13.95 -6.87
N GLY A 65 1.69 13.86 -5.63
CA GLY A 65 1.88 14.89 -4.62
C GLY A 65 3.36 15.19 -4.32
N GLY A 66 4.30 14.36 -4.77
CA GLY A 66 5.73 14.67 -4.71
C GLY A 66 6.37 14.41 -3.35
N ILE A 67 5.65 13.78 -2.42
CA ILE A 67 6.18 13.43 -1.10
C ILE A 67 7.45 12.57 -1.19
N ASN A 68 7.52 11.66 -2.16
CA ASN A 68 8.71 10.83 -2.38
C ASN A 68 9.91 11.69 -2.76
N ALA A 69 9.73 12.66 -3.66
CA ALA A 69 10.80 13.60 -4.02
C ALA A 69 11.24 14.44 -2.80
N VAL A 70 10.30 14.89 -1.98
CA VAL A 70 10.61 15.63 -0.75
C VAL A 70 11.42 14.79 0.23
N PHE A 71 11.10 13.51 0.42
CA PHE A 71 11.91 12.63 1.26
C PHE A 71 13.31 12.37 0.67
N TYR A 72 13.40 12.09 -0.63
CA TYR A 72 14.68 11.83 -1.32
C TYR A 72 15.61 13.05 -1.33
N TYR A 73 15.07 14.24 -1.58
CA TYR A 73 15.84 15.48 -1.66
C TYR A 73 15.83 16.27 -0.35
N SER A 74 15.29 15.71 0.74
CA SER A 74 15.26 16.35 2.06
C SER A 74 16.65 16.82 2.49
N THR A 75 17.68 16.02 2.24
CA THR A 75 19.08 16.32 2.59
C THR A 75 19.61 17.58 1.90
N VAL A 76 19.17 17.89 0.68
CA VAL A 76 19.54 19.11 -0.06
C VAL A 76 18.98 20.35 0.62
N PHE A 77 17.78 20.27 1.21
CA PHE A 77 17.20 21.39 1.96
C PHE A 77 17.92 21.63 3.30
N PHE A 78 18.57 20.61 3.87
CA PHE A 78 19.37 20.73 5.10
C PHE A 78 20.84 21.05 4.86
N GLU A 79 21.27 21.11 3.59
CA GLU A 79 22.65 21.39 3.22
C GLU A 79 23.04 22.81 3.66
N GLY A 80 24.04 22.91 4.54
CA GLY A 80 24.48 24.18 5.14
C GLY A 80 23.81 24.56 6.46
N VAL A 81 22.77 23.83 6.91
CA VAL A 81 22.12 24.02 8.22
C VAL A 81 22.58 22.99 9.24
N LEU A 82 22.72 21.73 8.82
CA LEU A 82 23.17 20.63 9.66
C LEU A 82 24.49 20.06 9.12
N PRO A 83 25.50 19.83 9.98
CA PRO A 83 26.79 19.26 9.55
C PRO A 83 26.69 17.78 9.18
N ASN A 84 25.64 17.07 9.64
CA ASN A 84 25.45 15.65 9.37
C ASN A 84 24.09 15.37 8.69
N PRO A 85 24.06 14.91 7.42
CA PRO A 85 22.83 14.70 6.66
C PRO A 85 21.95 13.58 7.23
N LEU A 86 22.55 12.61 7.95
CA LEU A 86 21.79 11.51 8.59
C LEU A 86 20.84 12.04 9.67
N VAL A 87 21.28 13.05 10.43
CA VAL A 87 20.47 13.67 11.49
C VAL A 87 19.25 14.37 10.90
N GLY A 88 19.42 15.05 9.76
CA GLY A 88 18.31 15.70 9.05
C GLY A 88 17.22 14.71 8.62
N THR A 89 17.61 13.60 8.00
CA THR A 89 16.66 12.56 7.59
C THR A 89 15.92 11.94 8.77
N THR A 90 16.60 11.68 9.89
CA THR A 90 15.96 11.17 11.11
C THR A 90 14.96 12.15 11.70
N ILE A 91 15.25 13.45 11.70
CA ILE A 91 14.33 14.49 12.17
C ILE A 91 13.08 14.54 11.30
N VAL A 92 13.22 14.54 9.97
CA VAL A 92 12.06 14.53 9.05
C VAL A 92 11.21 13.29 9.27
N GLY A 93 11.84 12.12 9.47
CA GLY A 93 11.14 10.88 9.81
C GLY A 93 10.37 10.98 11.13
N ALA A 94 10.96 11.54 12.17
CA ALA A 94 10.31 11.73 13.47
C ALA A 94 9.11 12.70 13.37
N VAL A 95 9.29 13.83 12.66
CA VAL A 95 8.21 14.80 12.41
C VAL A 95 7.06 14.15 11.64
N ALA A 96 7.37 13.31 10.64
CA ALA A 96 6.35 12.57 9.90
C ALA A 96 5.52 11.64 10.80
N VAL A 97 6.16 10.90 11.71
CA VAL A 97 5.47 9.98 12.63
C VAL A 97 4.58 10.76 13.62
N ILE A 98 5.11 11.82 14.22
CA ILE A 98 4.36 12.66 15.16
C ILE A 98 3.17 13.33 14.45
N SER A 99 3.41 13.91 13.27
CA SER A 99 2.36 14.55 12.46
C SER A 99 1.26 13.57 12.09
N THR A 100 1.61 12.34 11.69
CA THR A 100 0.63 11.29 11.37
C THR A 100 -0.20 10.89 12.60
N THR A 101 0.41 10.86 13.78
CA THR A 101 -0.32 10.56 15.02
C THR A 101 -1.35 11.64 15.32
N VAL A 102 -0.95 12.91 15.24
CA VAL A 102 -1.85 14.07 15.42
C VAL A 102 -2.93 14.09 14.35
N ALA A 103 -2.58 13.76 13.10
CA ALA A 103 -3.50 13.68 11.97
C ALA A 103 -4.66 12.71 12.21
N MET A 104 -4.37 11.53 12.77
CA MET A 104 -5.39 10.53 13.07
C MET A 104 -6.44 11.09 14.04
N PHE A 105 -6.00 11.79 15.10
CA PHE A 105 -6.94 12.43 16.02
C PHE A 105 -7.76 13.53 15.35
N ILE A 106 -7.15 14.40 14.54
CA ILE A 106 -7.86 15.51 13.86
C ILE A 106 -8.89 14.98 12.86
N MET A 107 -8.56 13.88 12.16
CA MET A 107 -9.43 13.28 11.14
C MET A 107 -10.78 12.87 11.70
N ASP A 108 -10.81 12.34 12.92
CA ASP A 108 -12.03 11.87 13.58
C ASP A 108 -13.01 13.02 13.89
N TYR A 109 -12.50 14.25 14.08
CA TYR A 109 -13.34 15.42 14.40
C TYR A 109 -13.79 16.22 13.17
N VAL A 110 -12.91 16.43 12.18
CA VAL A 110 -13.16 17.35 11.05
C VAL A 110 -13.83 16.65 9.87
N GLY A 111 -13.69 15.33 9.78
CA GLY A 111 -14.17 14.55 8.64
C GLY A 111 -13.20 14.58 7.45
N ARG A 112 -13.35 13.57 6.58
CA ARG A 112 -12.29 13.18 5.62
C ARG A 112 -12.19 14.08 4.38
N LYS A 113 -13.32 14.45 3.79
CA LYS A 113 -13.39 15.29 2.58
C LYS A 113 -12.83 16.71 2.77
N PRO A 114 -13.25 17.49 3.79
CA PRO A 114 -12.72 18.84 4.00
C PRO A 114 -11.23 18.81 4.35
N LEU A 115 -10.77 17.78 5.08
CA LEU A 115 -9.36 17.66 5.46
C LEU A 115 -8.45 17.44 4.24
N ILE A 116 -8.86 16.62 3.27
CA ILE A 116 -8.13 16.46 2.00
C ILE A 116 -8.06 17.78 1.24
N LEU A 117 -9.18 18.48 1.06
CA LEU A 117 -9.23 19.74 0.29
C LEU A 117 -8.42 20.86 0.95
N TRP A 118 -8.48 20.97 2.27
CA TRP A 118 -7.71 21.97 3.00
C TRP A 118 -6.20 21.66 2.96
N SER A 119 -5.83 20.40 3.19
CA SER A 119 -4.42 19.98 3.12
C SER A 119 -3.83 20.19 1.73
N SER A 120 -4.56 19.87 0.66
CA SER A 120 -4.08 20.08 -0.71
C SER A 120 -3.91 21.56 -1.05
N GLY A 121 -4.79 22.43 -0.54
CA GLY A 121 -4.66 23.88 -0.68
C GLY A 121 -3.37 24.42 -0.05
N VAL A 122 -3.08 24.01 1.20
CA VAL A 122 -1.84 24.43 1.89
C VAL A 122 -0.60 23.85 1.20
N MET A 123 -0.64 22.59 0.78
CA MET A 123 0.45 21.97 0.04
C MET A 123 0.76 22.69 -1.28
N CYS A 124 -0.26 23.17 -2.00
CA CYS A 124 -0.08 23.94 -3.22
C CYS A 124 0.66 25.26 -2.95
N LEU A 125 0.26 25.98 -1.90
CA LEU A 125 0.95 27.20 -1.45
C LEU A 125 2.41 26.93 -1.06
N CYS A 126 2.67 25.86 -0.28
CA CYS A 126 4.03 25.49 0.09
C CYS A 126 4.89 25.15 -1.14
N CYS A 127 4.32 24.49 -2.14
CA CYS A 127 5.01 24.16 -3.39
C CYS A 127 5.40 25.43 -4.17
N LEU A 128 4.53 26.44 -4.21
CA LEU A 128 4.86 27.75 -4.78
C LEU A 128 6.01 28.42 -4.04
N VAL A 129 5.98 28.44 -2.70
CA VAL A 129 7.05 29.04 -1.88
C VAL A 129 8.39 28.31 -2.08
N MET A 130 8.40 26.98 -2.06
CA MET A 130 9.60 26.18 -2.35
C MET A 130 10.15 26.49 -3.74
N THR A 131 9.28 26.57 -4.76
CA THR A 131 9.70 26.90 -6.13
C THR A 131 10.35 28.28 -6.22
N LEU A 132 9.77 29.29 -5.57
CA LEU A 132 10.32 30.65 -5.55
C LEU A 132 11.68 30.71 -4.81
N ALA A 133 11.84 29.93 -3.74
CA ALA A 133 13.11 29.82 -3.02
C ALA A 133 14.21 29.17 -3.88
N LEU A 134 13.86 28.09 -4.60
CA LEU A 134 14.80 27.41 -5.49
C LEU A 134 15.24 28.30 -6.67
N LEU A 135 14.34 29.15 -7.18
CA LEU A 135 14.65 30.15 -8.20
C LEU A 135 15.44 31.37 -7.67
N ARG A 136 15.84 31.36 -6.39
CA ARG A 136 16.61 32.43 -5.72
C ARG A 136 15.91 33.79 -5.65
N TYR A 137 14.57 33.81 -5.76
CA TYR A 137 13.78 35.03 -5.51
C TYR A 137 13.62 35.31 -4.01
N ILE A 138 13.70 34.27 -3.17
CA ILE A 138 13.62 34.36 -1.70
C ILE A 138 14.76 33.54 -1.05
N ASP A 139 15.01 33.79 0.23
CA ASP A 139 16.05 33.10 1.00
C ASP A 139 15.78 31.58 1.12
N SER A 140 16.84 30.78 1.07
CA SER A 140 16.82 29.32 1.17
C SER A 140 16.17 28.83 2.48
N MET A 141 16.22 29.64 3.55
CA MET A 141 15.55 29.32 4.82
C MET A 141 14.03 29.15 4.67
N TYR A 142 13.38 29.93 3.79
CA TYR A 142 11.95 29.80 3.53
C TYR A 142 11.60 28.48 2.84
N SER A 143 12.51 27.95 2.03
CA SER A 143 12.35 26.63 1.39
C SER A 143 12.27 25.51 2.41
N LEU A 144 13.12 25.57 3.44
CA LEU A 144 13.20 24.58 4.50
C LEU A 144 11.93 24.58 5.38
N VAL A 145 11.45 25.78 5.74
CA VAL A 145 10.18 25.93 6.47
C VAL A 145 9.01 25.46 5.62
N ALA A 146 8.94 25.88 4.36
CA ALA A 146 7.87 25.47 3.44
C ALA A 146 7.83 23.96 3.21
N MET A 147 9.00 23.31 3.07
CA MET A 147 9.14 21.87 2.96
C MET A 147 8.66 21.16 4.22
N THR A 148 9.02 21.65 5.41
CA THR A 148 8.59 21.07 6.68
C THR A 148 7.06 21.16 6.84
N VAL A 149 6.49 22.33 6.56
CA VAL A 149 5.03 22.54 6.58
C VAL A 149 4.34 21.66 5.54
N PHE A 150 4.90 21.55 4.34
CA PHE A 150 4.39 20.65 3.30
C PHE A 150 4.29 19.20 3.78
N VAL A 151 5.35 18.67 4.41
CA VAL A 151 5.35 17.30 4.97
C VAL A 151 4.29 17.14 6.05
N ILE A 152 4.17 18.10 6.97
CA ILE A 152 3.18 18.05 8.05
C ILE A 152 1.76 17.97 7.47
N PHE A 153 1.41 18.86 6.55
CA PHE A 153 0.07 18.91 5.94
C PHE A 153 -0.21 17.72 5.03
N PHE A 154 0.80 17.20 4.34
CA PHE A 154 0.68 15.94 3.62
C PHE A 154 0.28 14.80 4.57
N GLN A 155 0.96 14.67 5.72
CA GLN A 155 0.63 13.65 6.72
C GLN A 155 -0.71 13.87 7.41
N ILE A 156 -1.22 15.10 7.48
CA ILE A 156 -2.56 15.39 8.01
C ILE A 156 -3.66 14.95 7.07
N GLY A 157 -3.47 15.19 5.77
CA GLY A 157 -4.49 14.90 4.76
C GLY A 157 -4.20 13.64 3.96
N LEU A 158 -3.46 13.83 2.88
CA LEU A 158 -3.24 12.81 1.86
C LEU A 158 -2.48 11.59 2.36
N GLY A 159 -1.75 11.65 3.47
CA GLY A 159 -1.04 10.52 4.06
C GLY A 159 -1.98 9.39 4.50
N PRO A 160 -2.72 9.55 5.62
CA PRO A 160 -3.53 8.48 6.21
C PRO A 160 -4.92 8.33 5.58
N ILE A 161 -5.54 9.41 5.08
CA ILE A 161 -6.96 9.37 4.68
C ILE A 161 -7.22 8.38 3.54
N PRO A 162 -6.42 8.32 2.45
CA PRO A 162 -6.63 7.34 1.40
C PRO A 162 -6.42 5.88 1.88
N TRP A 163 -5.68 5.66 2.97
CA TRP A 163 -5.57 4.33 3.58
C TRP A 163 -6.84 3.91 4.30
N LEU A 164 -7.51 4.85 4.95
CA LEU A 164 -8.68 4.57 5.77
C LEU A 164 -9.99 4.63 4.98
N ILE A 165 -10.07 5.45 3.92
CA ILE A 165 -11.33 5.66 3.20
C ILE A 165 -11.67 4.51 2.25
N VAL A 166 -10.67 3.86 1.64
CA VAL A 166 -10.89 2.73 0.73
C VAL A 166 -11.65 1.59 1.41
N PRO A 167 -11.24 1.07 2.60
CA PRO A 167 -12.01 0.02 3.26
C PRO A 167 -13.42 0.42 3.69
N GLU A 168 -13.66 1.70 3.97
CA GLU A 168 -14.99 2.19 4.35
C GLU A 168 -15.93 2.39 3.16
N MET A 169 -15.39 2.53 1.95
CA MET A 169 -16.16 2.77 0.73
C MET A 169 -16.67 1.47 0.09
N PHE A 170 -16.02 0.33 0.34
CA PHE A 170 -16.36 -0.95 -0.29
C PHE A 170 -16.94 -1.94 0.71
N GLU A 171 -17.99 -2.64 0.28
CA GLU A 171 -18.47 -3.83 0.99
C GLU A 171 -17.40 -4.93 0.97
N ILE A 172 -17.37 -5.77 2.03
CA ILE A 172 -16.38 -6.85 2.25
C ILE A 172 -16.17 -7.71 0.99
N ARG A 173 -17.24 -7.96 0.23
CA ARG A 173 -17.23 -8.75 -1.00
C ARG A 173 -16.35 -8.17 -2.12
N ASN A 174 -16.30 -6.84 -2.26
CA ASN A 174 -15.50 -6.15 -3.29
C ASN A 174 -14.22 -5.54 -2.74
N LEU A 175 -14.06 -5.54 -1.41
CA LEU A 175 -12.96 -4.91 -0.69
C LEU A 175 -11.59 -5.46 -1.08
N ALA A 176 -11.46 -6.79 -1.18
CA ALA A 176 -10.19 -7.44 -1.49
C ALA A 176 -9.64 -7.01 -2.86
N ILE A 177 -10.50 -6.90 -3.88
CA ILE A 177 -10.13 -6.44 -5.21
C ILE A 177 -9.75 -4.96 -5.18
N ALA A 178 -10.57 -4.11 -4.53
CA ALA A 178 -10.30 -2.68 -4.42
C ALA A 178 -8.96 -2.40 -3.71
N MET A 179 -8.66 -3.13 -2.63
CA MET A 179 -7.36 -3.06 -1.93
C MET A 179 -6.21 -3.53 -2.81
N ALA A 180 -6.37 -4.63 -3.53
CA ALA A 180 -5.35 -5.13 -4.45
C ALA A 180 -5.04 -4.12 -5.56
N VAL A 181 -6.06 -3.58 -6.23
CA VAL A 181 -5.92 -2.56 -7.29
C VAL A 181 -5.16 -1.35 -6.76
N ARG A 182 -5.56 -0.86 -5.60
CA ARG A 182 -4.93 0.30 -4.96
C ARG A 182 -3.47 0.01 -4.57
N SER A 183 -3.16 -1.19 -4.08
CA SER A 183 -1.79 -1.60 -3.75
C SER A 183 -0.88 -1.56 -4.98
N GLN A 184 -1.37 -2.02 -6.13
CA GLN A 184 -0.62 -1.97 -7.40
C GLN A 184 -0.29 -0.54 -7.82
N VAL A 185 -1.25 0.40 -7.68
CA VAL A 185 -1.04 1.82 -8.00
C VAL A 185 0.04 2.46 -7.11
N THR A 186 0.17 1.99 -5.87
CA THR A 186 1.16 2.54 -4.92
C THR A 186 2.57 1.99 -5.20
N GLY A 187 2.72 0.99 -6.08
CA GLY A 187 4.00 0.30 -6.29
C GLY A 187 4.43 -0.58 -5.10
N ARG A 188 3.62 -0.62 -4.03
CA ARG A 188 3.72 -1.62 -2.96
C ARG A 188 3.00 -2.87 -3.46
N GLY A 189 3.62 -3.54 -4.43
CA GLY A 189 3.19 -4.89 -4.78
C GLY A 189 3.22 -5.73 -3.53
N THR A 190 2.08 -6.29 -3.13
CA THR A 190 2.04 -7.42 -2.21
C THR A 190 2.69 -8.58 -2.92
N THR A 191 4.02 -8.60 -2.96
CA THR A 191 4.81 -9.79 -3.17
C THR A 191 4.68 -10.60 -1.88
N THR A 192 3.47 -11.12 -1.63
CA THR A 192 3.34 -12.36 -0.88
C THR A 192 3.99 -13.39 -1.77
N ARG A 193 5.32 -13.50 -1.64
CA ARG A 193 6.09 -14.59 -2.21
C ARG A 193 5.40 -15.85 -1.68
N ARG A 194 4.77 -16.60 -2.57
CA ARG A 194 4.26 -17.94 -2.31
C ARG A 194 5.50 -18.76 -1.95
N THR A 195 5.91 -18.75 -0.69
CA THR A 195 7.00 -19.60 -0.22
C THR A 195 6.51 -21.01 -0.38
N SER A 196 7.20 -21.74 -1.26
CA SER A 196 7.02 -23.15 -1.58
C SER A 196 6.48 -23.96 -0.41
N VAL A 197 5.24 -24.43 -0.56
CA VAL A 197 4.73 -25.58 0.20
C VAL A 197 5.49 -26.86 -0.19
N GLU A 198 6.30 -26.82 -1.26
CA GLU A 198 7.19 -27.93 -1.69
C GLU A 198 8.36 -28.23 -0.72
N GLY A 199 8.59 -27.40 0.31
CA GLY A 199 9.67 -27.62 1.28
C GLY A 199 9.35 -28.64 2.39
N TRP A 200 8.10 -29.11 2.50
CA TRP A 200 7.68 -29.96 3.61
C TRP A 200 7.52 -31.45 3.24
N SER A 201 7.63 -31.81 1.96
CA SER A 201 7.43 -33.20 1.50
C SER A 201 8.70 -34.07 1.48
N SER A 202 9.86 -33.53 1.88
CA SER A 202 11.13 -34.28 1.88
C SER A 202 11.54 -34.63 3.31
N PRO A 203 11.47 -35.90 3.76
CA PRO A 203 12.07 -36.29 5.04
C PRO A 203 13.59 -36.07 4.99
N PRO A 204 14.23 -35.64 6.09
CA PRO A 204 15.67 -35.42 6.12
C PRO A 204 16.40 -36.74 5.87
N SER A 205 17.12 -36.81 4.74
CA SER A 205 18.08 -37.86 4.47
C SER A 205 19.23 -37.74 5.48
N THR A 206 19.25 -38.65 6.44
CA THR A 206 20.42 -39.02 7.22
C THR A 206 21.56 -39.36 6.27
N THR A 207 22.61 -38.55 6.24
CA THR A 207 23.92 -38.99 5.73
C THR A 207 24.94 -38.75 6.83
N MET A 208 25.31 -39.84 7.50
CA MET A 208 26.63 -40.00 8.10
C MET A 208 27.69 -39.75 7.03
N VAL A 209 28.58 -38.79 7.25
CA VAL A 209 30.05 -38.92 7.33
C VAL A 209 30.58 -37.64 7.98
#